data_AF-A0A3B8WSU7-F1
#
_entry.id   AF-A0A3B8WSU7-F1
#
_cell.length_a   1.000
_cell.length_b   1.000
_cell.length_c   1.000
_cell.angle_alpha   90.00
_cell.angle_beta   90.00
_cell.angle_gamma   90.00
#
_symmetry.space_group_name_H-M   'P 1'
#
loop_
_entity.id
_entity.type
_entity.pdbx_description
1 polymer ?
#
loop_
_entity_poly.entity_id
_entity_poly.type
_entity_poly.pdbx_seq_one_letter_code
_entity_poly.pdbx_strand_id
1 'polypeptide(L)'
;MEHEFWHERWAKDQIGFHEGTVNQYLHDHWPELAGNGTDAVFVPLCGKAHDMWWLHDRGHPIIGVELSEVACKDFFEEAQEKASVHPGEPFT
;
A
#
# COMPACT_ATOMS: atom_id res chain seq x y z
N MET A 1 14.89 -1.65 14.70
CA MET A 1 14.83 -1.10 13.33
C MET A 1 14.81 0.41 13.47
N GLU A 2 15.70 1.13 12.80
CA GLU A 2 15.72 2.58 12.87
C GLU A 2 14.73 3.13 11.86
N HIS A 3 13.60 3.65 12.35
CA HIS A 3 12.51 4.23 11.54
C HIS A 3 13.01 5.35 10.62
N GLU A 4 14.02 6.11 11.06
CA GLU A 4 14.69 7.15 10.26
C GLU A 4 15.29 6.59 8.96
N PHE A 5 15.83 5.37 8.97
CA PHE A 5 16.37 4.74 7.76
C PHE A 5 15.32 4.65 6.64
N TRP A 6 14.08 4.26 6.97
CA TRP A 6 13.01 4.14 5.99
C TRP A 6 12.54 5.50 5.49
N HIS A 7 12.40 6.49 6.38
CA HIS A 7 12.08 7.86 5.98
C HIS A 7 13.13 8.43 5.01
N GLU A 8 14.42 8.22 5.28
CA GLU A 8 15.48 8.67 4.38
C GLU A 8 15.42 8.00 3.02
N ARG A 9 15.13 6.69 2.97
CA ARG A 9 15.02 5.96 1.70
C ARG A 9 13.91 6.51 0.82
N TRP A 10 12.72 6.73 1.40
CA TRP A 10 11.61 7.35 0.68
C TRP A 10 11.91 8.79 0.25
N ALA A 11 12.46 9.61 1.14
CA ALA A 11 12.79 11.00 0.82
C ALA A 11 13.86 11.15 -0.27
N LYS A 12 14.76 10.17 -0.41
CA LYS A 12 15.81 10.14 -1.43
C LYS A 12 15.43 9.34 -2.68
N ASP A 13 14.18 8.89 -2.79
CA ASP A 13 13.69 8.02 -3.88
C ASP A 13 14.53 6.74 -4.06
N GLN A 14 15.08 6.22 -2.96
CA GLN A 14 15.90 4.99 -2.94
C GLN A 14 15.02 3.76 -2.72
N ILE A 15 13.98 3.64 -3.54
CA ILE A 15 12.88 2.69 -3.39
C ILE A 15 12.99 1.50 -4.33
N GLY A 16 14.17 0.89 -4.44
CA GLY A 16 14.40 -0.29 -5.31
C GLY A 16 13.59 -1.55 -4.92
N PHE A 17 12.83 -1.49 -3.83
CA PHE A 17 11.86 -2.50 -3.41
C PHE A 17 10.46 -2.27 -3.99
N HIS A 18 10.19 -1.10 -4.58
CA HIS A 18 8.92 -0.82 -5.25
C HIS A 18 8.96 -1.40 -6.67
N GLU A 19 8.10 -2.38 -6.94
CA GLU A 19 8.07 -3.12 -8.21
C GLU A 19 7.54 -2.27 -9.39
N GLY A 20 6.75 -1.22 -9.12
CA GLY A 20 6.15 -0.35 -10.15
C GLY A 20 5.00 -0.99 -10.95
N THR A 21 4.67 -2.24 -10.64
CA THR A 21 3.48 -2.96 -11.15
C THR A 21 2.85 -3.77 -10.03
N VAL A 22 1.69 -4.38 -10.29
CA VAL A 22 1.11 -5.40 -9.41
C VAL A 22 2.07 -6.58 -9.34
N ASN A 23 2.25 -7.14 -8.15
CA ASN A 23 3.12 -8.29 -7.95
C ASN A 23 2.56 -9.50 -8.72
N GLN A 24 3.42 -10.12 -9.55
CA GLN A 24 2.99 -11.21 -10.42
C GLN A 24 2.44 -12.42 -9.63
N TYR A 25 3.04 -12.76 -8.49
CA TYR A 25 2.56 -13.88 -7.68
C TYR A 25 1.21 -13.59 -7.01
N LEU A 26 0.99 -12.35 -6.57
CA LEU A 26 -0.33 -11.95 -6.09
C LEU A 26 -1.36 -12.14 -7.20
N HIS A 27 -1.09 -11.56 -8.38
CA HIS A 27 -1.99 -11.67 -9.52
C HIS A 27 -2.36 -13.13 -9.85
N ASP A 28 -1.36 -14.01 -9.91
CA ASP A 28 -1.54 -15.39 -10.36
C ASP A 28 -2.22 -16.29 -9.33
N HIS A 29 -2.02 -16.03 -8.04
CA HIS A 29 -2.51 -16.88 -6.96
C HIS A 29 -3.72 -16.32 -6.21
N TRP A 30 -4.06 -15.03 -6.39
CA TRP A 30 -5.19 -14.43 -5.69
C TRP A 30 -6.53 -15.13 -5.95
N PRO A 31 -6.89 -15.55 -7.18
CA PRO A 31 -8.18 -16.20 -7.43
C PRO A 31 -8.37 -17.50 -6.61
N GLU A 32 -7.28 -18.24 -6.37
CA GLU A 32 -7.30 -19.43 -5.53
C GLU A 32 -7.40 -19.07 -4.04
N LEU A 33 -6.67 -18.03 -3.61
CA LEU A 33 -6.67 -17.57 -2.21
C LEU A 33 -8.00 -16.96 -1.78
N ALA A 34 -8.58 -16.09 -2.61
CA ALA A 34 -9.82 -15.37 -2.31
C ALA A 34 -11.07 -16.17 -2.66
N GLY A 35 -10.99 -17.08 -3.64
CA GLY A 35 -12.16 -17.78 -4.18
C GLY A 35 -13.22 -16.79 -4.67
N ASN A 36 -14.43 -16.87 -4.10
CA ASN A 36 -15.53 -15.92 -4.37
C ASN A 36 -15.70 -14.89 -3.24
N GLY A 37 -14.74 -14.81 -2.31
CA GLY A 37 -14.80 -13.90 -1.17
C GLY A 37 -14.45 -12.46 -1.56
N THR A 38 -15.01 -11.51 -0.83
CA THR A 38 -14.68 -10.08 -0.91
C THR A 38 -14.27 -9.55 0.46
N ASP A 39 -13.62 -10.42 1.25
CA ASP A 39 -13.17 -10.08 2.60
C ASP A 39 -12.11 -8.98 2.56
N ALA A 40 -11.97 -8.29 3.69
CA ALA A 40 -11.00 -7.22 3.84
C ALA A 40 -9.57 -7.77 3.78
N VAL A 41 -8.69 -7.06 3.06
CA VAL A 41 -7.28 -7.42 2.92
C VAL A 41 -6.41 -6.43 3.69
N PHE A 42 -5.55 -6.96 4.55
CA PHE A 42 -4.57 -6.18 5.29
C PHE A 42 -3.21 -6.26 4.61
N VAL A 43 -2.62 -5.09 4.30
CA VAL A 43 -1.31 -4.97 3.65
C VAL A 43 -0.36 -4.22 4.61
N PRO A 44 0.47 -4.93 5.39
CA PRO A 44 1.42 -4.29 6.30
C PRO A 44 2.61 -3.70 5.54
N LEU A 45 3.11 -2.55 6.00
CA LEU A 45 4.25 -1.84 5.38
C LEU A 45 4.02 -1.62 3.88
N CYS A 46 2.82 -1.13 3.54
CA CYS A 46 2.31 -1.19 2.17
C CYS A 46 3.03 -0.25 1.20
N GLY A 47 3.82 0.72 1.68
CA GLY A 47 4.42 1.74 0.83
C GLY A 47 3.39 2.37 -0.09
N LYS A 48 3.63 2.26 -1.41
CA LYS A 48 2.70 2.63 -2.48
C LYS A 48 2.34 1.46 -3.40
N ALA A 49 2.12 0.27 -2.83
CA ALA A 49 1.88 -0.95 -3.61
C ALA A 49 0.65 -0.85 -4.52
N HIS A 50 0.83 -1.01 -5.84
CA HIS A 50 -0.27 -1.03 -6.82
C HIS A 50 -1.23 -2.20 -6.60
N ASP A 51 -0.77 -3.25 -5.93
CA ASP A 51 -1.57 -4.39 -5.48
C ASP A 51 -2.83 -3.96 -4.73
N MET A 52 -2.76 -2.90 -3.92
CA MET A 52 -3.92 -2.44 -3.14
C MET A 52 -5.04 -1.93 -4.04
N TRP A 53 -4.73 -1.16 -5.09
CA TRP A 53 -5.72 -0.74 -6.09
C TRP A 53 -6.28 -1.94 -6.87
N TRP A 54 -5.39 -2.85 -7.27
CA TRP A 54 -5.78 -4.04 -8.01
C TRP A 54 -6.75 -4.95 -7.24
N LEU A 55 -6.54 -5.09 -5.93
CA LEU A 55 -7.43 -5.81 -5.02
C LEU A 55 -8.74 -5.04 -4.78
N HIS A 56 -8.66 -3.73 -4.58
CA HIS A 56 -9.83 -2.86 -4.43
C HIS A 56 -10.79 -2.96 -5.63
N ASP A 57 -10.26 -2.91 -6.85
CA ASP A 57 -11.05 -3.00 -8.09
C ASP A 57 -11.78 -4.35 -8.25
N ARG A 58 -11.38 -5.37 -7.48
CA ARG A 58 -12.02 -6.69 -7.39
C ARG A 58 -13.05 -6.79 -6.27
N GLY A 59 -13.33 -5.68 -5.57
CA GLY A 59 -14.35 -5.59 -4.54
C GLY A 59 -13.86 -5.83 -3.11
N HIS A 60 -12.54 -5.94 -2.90
CA HIS A 60 -11.98 -6.11 -1.56
C HIS A 60 -11.82 -4.76 -0.84
N PRO A 61 -12.35 -4.62 0.40
CA PRO A 61 -11.93 -3.54 1.27
C PRO A 61 -10.45 -3.69 1.63
N ILE A 62 -9.68 -2.60 1.59
CA ILE A 62 -8.23 -2.66 1.86
C ILE A 62 -7.88 -1.85 3.10
N ILE A 63 -7.00 -2.41 3.94
CA ILE A 63 -6.38 -1.74 5.08
C ILE A 63 -4.87 -1.78 4.88
N GLY A 64 -4.26 -0.64 4.59
CA GLY A 64 -2.81 -0.47 4.52
C GLY A 64 -2.26 0.19 5.78
N VAL A 65 -1.06 -0.22 6.21
CA VAL A 65 -0.30 0.49 7.26
C VAL A 65 1.07 0.83 6.69
N GLU A 66 1.38 2.11 6.62
CA GLU A 66 2.65 2.63 6.13
C GLU A 66 3.16 3.75 7.03
N LEU A 67 4.47 3.77 7.25
CA LEU A 67 5.15 4.73 8.10
C LEU A 67 5.48 6.03 7.35
N SER A 68 5.83 5.92 6.07
CA SER A 68 6.27 7.03 5.23
C SER A 68 5.10 7.84 4.71
N GLU A 69 4.98 9.09 5.17
CA GLU A 69 4.01 10.05 4.64
C GLU A 69 4.20 10.29 3.13
N VAL A 70 5.43 10.24 2.62
CA VAL A 70 5.73 10.37 1.18
C VAL A 70 5.08 9.22 0.41
N ALA A 71 5.26 7.98 0.86
CA ALA A 71 4.67 6.81 0.20
C ALA A 71 3.14 6.88 0.21
N CYS A 72 2.55 7.26 1.35
CA CYS A 72 1.11 7.45 1.47
C CYS A 72 0.57 8.51 0.49
N LYS A 73 1.27 9.63 0.30
CA LYS A 73 0.86 10.67 -0.66
C LYS A 73 0.98 10.19 -2.10
N ASP A 74 2.16 9.67 -2.47
CA ASP A 74 2.44 9.14 -3.80
C ASP A 74 1.39 8.09 -4.21
N PHE A 75 1.00 7.20 -3.30
CA PHE A 75 0.01 6.15 -3.55
C PHE A 75 -1.32 6.67 -4.12
N PHE A 76 -1.82 7.81 -3.63
CA PHE A 76 -3.04 8.44 -4.14
C PHE A 76 -2.77 9.34 -5.35
N GLU A 77 -1.68 10.11 -5.32
CA GLU A 77 -1.34 11.05 -6.40
C GLU A 77 -1.08 10.31 -7.73
N GLU A 78 -0.37 9.19 -7.71
CA GLU A 78 -0.08 8.37 -8.89
C GLU A 78 -1.34 7.74 -9.50
N ALA A 79 -2.30 7.36 -8.65
CA ALA A 79 -3.60 6.86 -9.07
C ALA A 79 -4.57 7.99 -9.49
N GLN A 80 -4.16 9.25 -9.35
CA GLN A 80 -5.00 10.44 -9.54
C GLN A 80 -6.25 10.47 -8.64
N GLU A 81 -6.14 9.84 -7.47
CA GLU A 81 -7.20 9.73 -6.48
C GLU A 81 -7.01 10.74 -5.34
N LYS A 82 -8.09 10.99 -4.59
CA LYS A 82 -8.06 11.92 -3.45
C LYS A 82 -8.16 11.19 -2.12
N ALA A 83 -7.15 11.36 -1.28
CA ALA A 83 -7.22 10.92 0.10
C ALA A 83 -8.14 11.83 0.95
N SER A 84 -8.92 11.21 1.83
CA SER A 84 -9.51 11.90 2.98
C SER A 84 -8.61 11.68 4.19
N VAL A 85 -8.07 12.76 4.76
CA VAL A 85 -7.10 12.68 5.86
C VAL A 85 -7.78 13.00 7.18
N HIS A 86 -7.66 12.09 8.14
CA HIS A 86 -8.14 12.25 9.50
C HIS A 86 -6.95 12.23 10.46
N PRO A 87 -6.48 13.40 10.92
CA PRO A 87 -5.38 13.47 11.88
C PRO A 87 -5.76 12.76 13.18
N GLY A 88 -4.90 11.84 13.63
CA GLY A 88 -5.03 11.14 14.91
C GLY A 88 -3.96 11.60 15.89
N GLU A 89 -4.22 11.41 17.19
CA GLU A 89 -3.18 11.50 18.22
C GLU A 89 -2.16 10.37 18.03
N PRO A 90 -0.87 10.59 18.34
CA PRO A 90 0.11 9.51 18.36
C PRO A 90 -0.37 8.36 19.24
N PHE A 91 -0.15 7.13 18.78
CA PHE A 91 -0.38 5.96 19.62
C PHE A 91 0.59 6.01 20.81
N THR A 92 0.06 6.28 22.01
CA THR A 92 0.79 6.25 23.29
C THR A 92 0.83 4.85 23.88
#